data_AF-A0A7C4NTL2-F1
#
_entry.id   AF-A0A7C4NTL2-F1
#
_cell.length_a   1.000
_cell.length_b   1.000
_cell.length_c   1.000
_cell.angle_alpha   90.00
_cell.angle_beta   90.00
_cell.angle_gamma   90.00
#
_symmetry.space_group_name_H-M   'P 1'
#
loop_
_entity.id
_entity.type
_entity.pdbx_description
1 polymer ?
#
loop_
_entity_poly.entity_id
_entity_poly.type
_entity_poly.pdbx_seq_one_letter_code
_entity_poly.pdbx_strand_id
1 'polypeptide(L)'
;MHLIIIAPDFETVEEINLYLSKLGNLLIDGRPTFGIDCENLTLDLIKISEKILIIPAHAWTPWYSVFGAFSGFDSLEEAFGEATPYIYAIETGLSSDPEMNWRISKLDNITLISCSDAHSPSKLGREATAFFYPLTYDNIYQSIKTGNIAFTIEFYPEEGKYHYDGHRACKVCLSPKETKAIGYKCPKCGNPLTIGVLHRIETLADREEGYIPSGKPLSIHLVPFCRNNS
;
A
#
# COMPACT_ATOMS: atom_id res chain seq x y z
N MET A 1 -6.41 0.28 -9.70
CA MET A 1 -5.49 0.14 -8.55
C MET A 1 -4.09 -0.13 -9.08
N HIS A 2 -3.03 0.25 -8.36
CA HIS A 2 -1.66 -0.13 -8.70
C HIS A 2 -1.28 -1.45 -8.01
N LEU A 3 -0.57 -2.29 -8.74
CA LEU A 3 -0.05 -3.56 -8.27
C LEU A 3 1.46 -3.60 -8.51
N ILE A 4 2.22 -4.09 -7.55
CA ILE A 4 3.60 -4.53 -7.73
C ILE A 4 3.53 -6.00 -8.16
N ILE A 5 4.21 -6.31 -9.27
CA ILE A 5 4.34 -7.67 -9.79
C ILE A 5 5.82 -8.05 -9.74
N ILE A 6 6.16 -9.12 -9.02
CA ILE A 6 7.55 -9.61 -8.91
C ILE A 6 7.63 -11.03 -9.47
N ALA A 7 8.35 -11.20 -10.57
CA ALA A 7 8.54 -12.46 -11.26
C ALA A 7 9.82 -13.19 -10.81
N PRO A 8 9.85 -14.53 -10.81
CA PRO A 8 10.99 -15.35 -10.36
C PRO A 8 12.21 -15.28 -11.27
N ASP A 9 11.98 -15.13 -12.58
CA ASP A 9 12.99 -15.24 -13.63
C ASP A 9 12.53 -14.50 -14.90
N PHE A 10 13.43 -14.39 -15.87
CA PHE A 10 13.16 -13.62 -17.10
C PHE A 10 12.18 -14.35 -18.02
N GLU A 11 12.20 -15.69 -18.04
CA GLU A 11 11.25 -16.50 -18.79
C GLU A 11 9.81 -16.22 -18.34
N THR A 12 9.58 -16.14 -17.03
CA THR A 12 8.27 -15.75 -16.49
C THR A 12 7.90 -14.31 -16.86
N VAL A 13 8.86 -13.38 -16.85
CA VAL A 13 8.62 -11.98 -17.30
C VAL A 13 8.19 -11.93 -18.77
N GLU A 14 8.80 -12.73 -19.63
CA GLU A 14 8.43 -12.81 -21.04
C GLU A 14 6.98 -13.28 -21.22
N GLU A 15 6.57 -14.32 -20.50
CA GLU A 15 5.18 -14.81 -20.52
C GLU A 15 4.19 -13.78 -19.96
N ILE A 16 4.55 -13.07 -18.88
CA ILE A 16 3.74 -11.96 -18.35
C ILE A 16 3.58 -10.87 -19.42
N ASN A 17 4.66 -10.48 -20.10
CA ASN A 17 4.61 -9.48 -21.16
C ASN A 17 3.75 -9.94 -22.34
N LEU A 18 3.85 -11.22 -22.75
CA LEU A 18 3.01 -11.79 -23.80
C LEU A 18 1.53 -11.77 -23.41
N TYR A 19 1.18 -12.06 -22.16
CA TYR A 19 -0.18 -11.93 -21.66
C TYR A 19 -0.65 -10.47 -21.65
N LEU A 20 0.09 -9.57 -21.00
CA LEU A 20 -0.30 -8.16 -20.84
C LEU A 20 -0.35 -7.40 -22.17
N SER A 21 0.48 -7.76 -23.16
CA SER A 21 0.46 -7.15 -24.50
C SER A 21 -0.86 -7.38 -25.26
N LYS A 22 -1.63 -8.42 -24.87
CA LYS A 22 -2.98 -8.67 -25.41
C LYS A 22 -4.03 -7.74 -24.79
N LEU A 23 -3.76 -7.19 -23.61
CA LEU A 23 -4.66 -6.30 -22.88
C LEU A 23 -4.39 -4.82 -23.14
N GLY A 24 -3.17 -4.45 -23.54
CA GLY A 24 -2.78 -3.07 -23.78
C GLY A 24 -1.38 -2.90 -24.35
N ASN A 25 -1.01 -1.67 -24.68
CA ASN A 25 0.30 -1.37 -25.25
C ASN A 25 1.34 -1.07 -24.14
N LEU A 26 2.28 -2.01 -23.98
CA LEU A 26 3.35 -1.93 -22.96
C LEU A 26 4.44 -0.90 -23.26
N LEU A 27 4.49 -0.34 -24.47
CA LEU A 27 5.55 0.59 -24.89
C LEU A 27 5.22 2.06 -24.61
N ILE A 28 4.00 2.38 -24.18
CA ILE A 28 3.56 3.77 -24.00
C ILE A 28 3.99 4.33 -22.64
N ASP A 29 3.97 3.50 -21.60
CA ASP A 29 4.20 3.91 -20.21
C ASP A 29 4.97 2.80 -19.46
N GLY A 30 5.89 3.19 -18.58
CA GLY A 30 6.59 2.27 -17.68
C GLY A 30 5.67 1.66 -16.60
N ARG A 31 4.49 2.24 -16.39
CA ARG A 31 3.40 1.68 -15.58
C ARG A 31 2.11 1.63 -16.44
N PRO A 32 1.94 0.62 -17.30
CA PRO A 32 0.77 0.51 -18.16
C PRO A 32 -0.52 0.34 -17.35
N THR A 33 -1.61 0.90 -17.88
CA THR A 33 -2.97 0.76 -17.31
C THR A 33 -3.79 -0.20 -18.17
N PHE A 34 -4.47 -1.15 -17.53
CA PHE A 34 -5.29 -2.15 -18.20
C PHE A 34 -6.74 -2.04 -17.75
N GLY A 35 -7.68 -2.29 -18.67
CA GLY A 35 -9.12 -2.34 -18.40
C GLY A 35 -9.59 -3.70 -17.86
N ILE A 36 -8.79 -4.33 -17.00
CA ILE A 36 -9.06 -5.62 -16.36
C ILE A 36 -9.17 -5.41 -14.85
N ASP A 37 -10.05 -6.16 -14.20
CA ASP A 37 -10.12 -6.17 -12.73
C ASP A 37 -8.91 -6.89 -12.10
N CYS A 38 -8.70 -6.63 -10.81
CA CYS A 38 -7.52 -7.14 -10.10
C CYS A 38 -7.63 -8.64 -9.80
N GLU A 39 -8.84 -9.17 -9.65
CA GLU A 39 -9.10 -10.59 -9.46
C GLU A 39 -8.67 -11.40 -10.68
N ASN A 40 -9.22 -11.11 -11.86
CA ASN A 40 -8.91 -11.81 -13.11
C ASN A 40 -7.45 -11.65 -13.50
N LEU A 41 -6.89 -10.45 -13.36
CA LEU A 41 -5.46 -10.23 -13.59
C LEU A 41 -4.62 -11.13 -12.68
N THR A 42 -4.96 -11.21 -11.40
CA THR A 42 -4.22 -12.05 -10.44
C THR A 42 -4.34 -13.53 -10.80
N LEU A 43 -5.56 -14.02 -11.06
CA LEU A 43 -5.81 -15.41 -11.44
C LEU A 43 -5.13 -15.81 -12.75
N ASP A 44 -5.00 -14.90 -13.70
CA ASP A 44 -4.31 -15.19 -14.96
C ASP A 44 -2.79 -15.19 -14.80
N LEU A 45 -2.22 -14.27 -14.01
CA LEU A 45 -0.79 -14.23 -13.76
C LEU A 45 -0.32 -15.48 -12.99
N ILE A 46 -1.03 -15.94 -11.96
CA ILE A 46 -0.62 -17.13 -11.21
C ILE A 46 -0.66 -18.41 -12.06
N LYS A 47 -1.45 -18.47 -13.15
CA LYS A 47 -1.44 -19.60 -14.10
C LYS A 47 -0.14 -19.66 -14.90
N ILE A 48 0.51 -18.51 -15.10
CA ILE A 48 1.84 -18.44 -15.73
C ILE A 48 2.88 -19.03 -14.77
N SER A 49 2.84 -18.61 -13.50
CA SER A 49 3.68 -19.16 -12.44
C SER A 49 3.10 -18.85 -11.07
N GLU A 50 2.90 -19.89 -10.25
CA GLU A 50 2.44 -19.76 -8.85
C GLU A 50 3.43 -19.00 -7.96
N LYS A 51 4.66 -18.79 -8.43
CA LYS A 51 5.67 -18.03 -7.74
C LYS A 51 5.53 -16.52 -7.93
N ILE A 52 4.79 -16.03 -8.93
CA ILE A 52 4.62 -14.58 -9.13
C ILE A 52 4.01 -13.95 -7.87
N LEU A 53 4.68 -12.92 -7.32
CA LEU A 53 4.14 -12.12 -6.23
C LEU A 53 3.31 -10.97 -6.79
N ILE A 54 2.10 -10.82 -6.25
CA ILE A 54 1.17 -9.75 -6.60
C ILE A 54 0.84 -9.02 -5.30
N ILE A 55 1.20 -7.74 -5.25
CA ILE A 55 1.14 -6.94 -4.03
C ILE A 55 0.40 -5.64 -4.35
N PRO A 56 -0.74 -5.34 -3.69
CA PRO A 56 -1.35 -4.03 -3.74
C PRO A 56 -0.34 -2.95 -3.35
N ALA A 57 -0.07 -2.05 -4.28
CA ALA A 57 0.87 -0.96 -4.05
C ALA A 57 0.24 0.11 -3.15
N HIS A 58 1.08 0.73 -2.32
CA HIS A 58 0.79 1.91 -1.50
C HIS A 58 -0.66 1.97 -1.00
N ALA A 59 -1.02 0.99 -0.16
CA ALA A 59 -2.38 0.50 0.09
C ALA A 59 -3.41 1.55 0.53
N TRP A 60 -2.94 2.69 1.02
CA TRP A 60 -3.77 3.73 1.63
C TRP A 60 -3.75 5.08 0.91
N THR A 61 -2.94 5.23 -0.14
CA THR A 61 -2.93 6.49 -0.91
C THR A 61 -4.35 6.78 -1.43
N PRO A 62 -4.86 8.04 -1.38
CA PRO A 62 -6.30 8.26 -1.56
C PRO A 62 -6.89 7.80 -2.89
N TRP A 63 -6.04 7.66 -3.93
CA TRP A 63 -6.40 7.19 -5.27
C TRP A 63 -5.54 5.99 -5.67
N TYR A 64 -6.09 5.10 -6.48
CA TYR A 64 -5.39 3.95 -7.08
C TYR A 64 -4.83 2.93 -6.09
N SER A 65 -5.17 2.99 -4.82
CA SER A 65 -4.79 1.98 -3.81
C SER A 65 -5.97 1.10 -3.42
N VAL A 66 -5.68 -0.02 -2.76
CA VAL A 66 -6.71 -1.00 -2.37
C VAL A 66 -7.66 -0.46 -1.31
N PHE A 67 -7.19 0.35 -0.36
CA PHE A 67 -8.01 0.92 0.72
C PHE A 67 -8.19 2.44 0.61
N GLY A 68 -7.83 3.03 -0.53
CA GLY A 68 -7.87 4.48 -0.74
C GLY A 68 -9.23 5.12 -0.48
N ALA A 69 -9.22 6.31 0.12
CA ALA A 69 -10.43 7.00 0.56
C ALA A 69 -11.42 7.39 -0.57
N PHE A 70 -10.97 7.46 -1.83
CA PHE A 70 -11.82 7.86 -2.96
C PHE A 70 -12.07 6.75 -4.00
N SER A 71 -11.25 5.70 -4.01
CA SER A 71 -11.32 4.66 -5.06
C SER A 71 -10.98 3.25 -4.56
N GLY A 72 -10.94 3.04 -3.24
CA GLY A 72 -10.60 1.76 -2.61
C GLY A 72 -11.83 0.93 -2.22
N PHE A 73 -11.53 -0.25 -1.72
CA PHE A 73 -12.42 -1.28 -1.20
C PHE A 73 -12.34 -1.32 0.34
N ASP A 74 -13.28 -2.00 0.99
CA ASP A 74 -13.28 -2.17 2.45
C ASP A 74 -12.55 -3.46 2.89
N SER A 75 -12.12 -4.31 1.95
CA SER A 75 -11.39 -5.56 2.21
C SER A 75 -10.62 -6.07 1.00
N LEU A 76 -9.65 -6.97 1.21
CA LEU A 76 -8.95 -7.64 0.10
C LEU A 76 -9.89 -8.58 -0.66
N GLU A 77 -10.83 -9.22 0.05
CA GLU A 77 -11.84 -10.10 -0.52
C GLU A 77 -12.73 -9.37 -1.53
N GLU A 78 -13.08 -8.11 -1.26
CA GLU A 78 -13.84 -7.29 -2.20
C GLU A 78 -13.00 -6.87 -3.42
N ALA A 79 -11.69 -6.66 -3.24
CA ALA A 79 -10.78 -6.22 -4.30
C ALA A 79 -10.30 -7.36 -5.21
N PHE A 80 -10.16 -8.57 -4.67
CA PHE A 80 -9.51 -9.71 -5.32
C PHE A 80 -10.37 -10.97 -5.41
N GLY A 81 -11.53 -11.04 -4.75
CA GLY A 81 -12.45 -12.18 -4.85
C GLY A 81 -11.77 -13.53 -4.59
N GLU A 82 -11.91 -14.47 -5.53
CA GLU A 82 -11.28 -15.80 -5.48
C GLU A 82 -9.75 -15.74 -5.53
N ALA A 83 -9.18 -14.62 -5.96
CA ALA A 83 -7.73 -14.42 -6.02
C ALA A 83 -7.10 -13.99 -4.67
N THR A 84 -7.92 -13.67 -3.67
CA THR A 84 -7.45 -13.22 -2.34
C THR A 84 -6.42 -14.15 -1.68
N PRO A 85 -6.53 -15.50 -1.75
CA PRO A 85 -5.53 -16.41 -1.19
C PRO A 85 -4.12 -16.30 -1.79
N TYR A 86 -3.95 -15.60 -2.92
CA TYR A 86 -2.67 -15.35 -3.58
C TYR A 86 -2.06 -13.99 -3.21
N ILE A 87 -2.76 -13.17 -2.43
CA ILE A 87 -2.28 -11.87 -1.95
C ILE A 87 -1.63 -12.05 -0.59
N TYR A 88 -0.31 -12.24 -0.59
CA TYR A 88 0.47 -12.50 0.63
C TYR A 88 0.94 -11.22 1.35
N ALA A 89 0.97 -10.09 0.65
CA ALA A 89 1.46 -8.83 1.17
C ALA A 89 0.68 -7.64 0.64
N ILE A 90 0.81 -6.52 1.35
CA ILE A 90 0.50 -5.19 0.86
C ILE A 90 1.69 -4.27 1.09
N GLU A 91 1.88 -3.29 0.20
CA GLU A 91 2.82 -2.19 0.43
C GLU A 91 2.12 -1.10 1.26
N THR A 92 2.66 -0.76 2.43
CA THR A 92 2.12 0.31 3.29
C THR A 92 2.11 1.65 2.56
N GLY A 93 3.26 2.00 1.99
CA GLY A 93 3.55 3.25 1.29
C GLY A 93 3.49 4.47 2.22
N LEU A 94 4.01 5.59 1.73
CA LEU A 94 4.26 6.86 2.43
C LEU A 94 3.10 7.50 3.23
N SER A 95 1.88 6.97 3.13
CA SER A 95 0.70 7.52 3.81
C SER A 95 0.27 6.70 5.02
N SER A 96 0.91 5.56 5.28
CA SER A 96 0.63 4.70 6.43
C SER A 96 1.88 3.93 6.85
N ASP A 97 1.90 3.44 8.08
CA ASP A 97 2.93 2.56 8.61
C ASP A 97 2.33 1.24 9.12
N PRO A 98 3.15 0.27 9.56
CA PRO A 98 2.66 -0.98 10.13
C PRO A 98 1.73 -0.79 11.33
N GLU A 99 2.00 0.17 12.21
CA GLU A 99 1.19 0.46 13.38
C GLU A 99 -0.24 0.86 13.03
N MET A 100 -0.41 1.70 12.01
CA MET A 100 -1.73 2.07 11.51
C MET A 100 -2.47 0.85 10.92
N ASN A 101 -1.75 -0.05 10.22
CA ASN A 101 -2.32 -1.24 9.59
C ASN A 101 -2.66 -2.35 10.60
N TRP A 102 -1.90 -2.49 11.69
CA TRP A 102 -2.14 -3.48 12.75
C TRP A 102 -3.47 -3.27 13.48
N ARG A 103 -4.09 -2.12 13.28
CA ARG A 103 -5.42 -1.82 13.81
C ARG A 103 -6.56 -2.54 13.09
N ILE A 104 -6.26 -3.28 12.02
CA ILE A 104 -7.23 -3.96 11.17
C ILE A 104 -6.94 -5.46 11.20
N SER A 105 -7.71 -6.23 11.97
CA SER A 105 -7.46 -7.66 12.18
C SER A 105 -7.45 -8.50 10.90
N LYS A 106 -8.19 -8.06 9.87
CA LYS A 106 -8.18 -8.71 8.55
C LYS A 106 -6.81 -8.71 7.87
N LEU A 107 -5.91 -7.82 8.28
CA LEU A 107 -4.54 -7.74 7.75
C LEU A 107 -3.53 -8.55 8.57
N ASP A 108 -3.96 -9.28 9.61
CA ASP A 108 -3.06 -10.06 10.46
C ASP A 108 -2.30 -11.16 9.73
N ASN A 109 -2.87 -11.73 8.67
CA ASN A 109 -2.22 -12.76 7.88
C ASN A 109 -1.52 -12.20 6.63
N ILE A 110 -1.49 -10.86 6.49
CA ILE A 110 -0.87 -10.16 5.38
C ILE A 110 0.48 -9.61 5.83
N THR A 111 1.50 -9.83 5.02
CA THR A 111 2.82 -9.25 5.24
C THR A 111 2.80 -7.78 4.84
N LEU A 112 3.18 -6.91 5.76
CA LEU A 112 3.34 -5.49 5.49
C LEU A 112 4.75 -5.26 4.97
N ILE A 113 4.87 -4.82 3.72
CA ILE A 113 6.15 -4.42 3.15
C ILE A 113 6.17 -2.91 2.95
N SER A 114 7.37 -2.35 2.94
CA SER A 114 7.61 -0.93 2.71
C SER A 114 8.61 -0.74 1.57
N CYS A 115 8.27 0.16 0.66
CA CYS A 115 8.97 0.40 -0.59
C CYS A 115 8.95 1.90 -0.93
N SER A 116 10.06 2.39 -1.49
CA SER A 116 10.25 3.84 -1.67
C SER A 116 9.35 4.54 -2.71
N ASP A 117 8.75 3.81 -3.65
CA ASP A 117 8.11 4.38 -4.86
C ASP A 117 8.95 5.51 -5.50
N ALA A 118 10.24 5.22 -5.71
CA ALA A 118 11.23 6.22 -6.06
C ALA A 118 11.10 6.68 -7.52
N HIS A 119 10.71 7.94 -7.70
CA HIS A 119 10.69 8.62 -9.00
C HIS A 119 11.92 9.51 -9.24
N SER A 120 12.88 9.50 -8.31
CA SER A 120 14.17 10.17 -8.44
C SER A 120 15.23 9.45 -7.60
N PRO A 121 16.52 9.45 -8.00
CA PRO A 121 17.57 8.80 -7.23
C PRO A 121 17.67 9.27 -5.78
N SER A 122 17.37 10.55 -5.53
CA SER A 122 17.34 11.14 -4.18
C SER A 122 16.25 10.60 -3.26
N LYS A 123 15.22 9.94 -3.81
CA LYS A 123 14.12 9.33 -3.04
C LYS A 123 14.30 7.82 -2.84
N LEU A 124 15.34 7.22 -3.42
CA LEU A 124 15.60 5.80 -3.30
C LEU A 124 15.83 5.42 -1.83
N GLY A 125 15.16 4.36 -1.37
CA GLY A 125 15.34 3.83 -0.02
C GLY A 125 14.82 4.72 1.10
N ARG A 126 13.97 5.72 0.82
CA ARG A 126 13.24 6.46 1.87
C ARG A 126 12.27 5.58 2.66
N GLU A 127 11.89 4.45 2.07
CA GLU A 127 11.13 3.34 2.63
C GLU A 127 11.73 2.04 2.10
N ALA A 128 11.80 1.01 2.95
CA ALA A 128 12.45 -0.26 2.60
C ALA A 128 12.01 -1.42 3.49
N THR A 129 12.12 -2.64 2.97
CA THR A 129 11.89 -3.88 3.71
C THR A 129 13.20 -4.64 3.89
N ALA A 130 13.54 -4.98 5.13
CA ALA A 130 14.72 -5.78 5.45
C ALA A 130 14.37 -7.27 5.59
N PHE A 131 15.24 -8.13 5.08
CA PHE A 131 15.08 -9.58 5.08
C PHE A 131 16.18 -10.26 5.92
N PHE A 132 15.85 -11.36 6.60
CA PHE A 132 16.83 -12.14 7.37
C PHE A 132 17.81 -12.94 6.51
N TYR A 133 17.39 -13.26 5.28
CA TYR A 133 18.09 -14.20 4.41
C TYR A 133 18.78 -13.48 3.24
N PRO A 134 19.76 -14.12 2.58
CA PRO A 134 20.32 -13.62 1.33
C PRO A 134 19.23 -13.29 0.30
N LEU A 135 19.42 -12.21 -0.46
CA LEU A 135 18.43 -11.67 -1.40
C LEU A 135 18.36 -12.47 -2.71
N THR A 136 17.96 -13.73 -2.60
CA THR A 136 17.50 -14.57 -3.71
C THR A 136 15.99 -14.47 -3.83
N TYR A 137 15.45 -14.63 -5.04
CA TYR A 137 14.00 -14.60 -5.24
C TYR A 137 13.25 -15.56 -4.30
N ASP A 138 13.69 -16.82 -4.18
CA ASP A 138 13.01 -17.81 -3.35
C ASP A 138 12.96 -17.38 -1.88
N ASN A 139 14.04 -16.84 -1.34
CA ASN A 139 14.06 -16.31 0.02
C ASN A 139 13.09 -15.12 0.18
N ILE A 140 13.02 -14.21 -0.80
CA ILE A 140 12.10 -13.07 -0.78
C ILE A 140 10.66 -13.57 -0.83
N TYR A 141 10.34 -14.47 -1.77
CA TYR A 141 9.03 -15.09 -1.93
C TYR A 141 8.58 -15.78 -0.64
N GLN A 142 9.43 -16.62 -0.04
CA GLN A 142 9.08 -17.33 1.20
C GLN A 142 8.95 -16.37 2.39
N SER A 143 9.82 -15.37 2.50
CA SER A 143 9.73 -14.37 3.58
C SER A 143 8.43 -13.58 3.49
N ILE A 144 8.04 -13.14 2.28
CA ILE A 144 6.78 -12.44 2.04
C ILE A 144 5.58 -13.35 2.28
N LYS A 145 5.61 -14.58 1.79
CA LYS A 145 4.50 -15.54 1.94
C LYS A 145 4.24 -15.95 3.39
N THR A 146 5.29 -16.00 4.21
CA THR A 146 5.21 -16.44 5.61
C THR A 146 5.19 -15.30 6.62
N GLY A 147 5.37 -14.05 6.17
CA GLY A 147 5.50 -12.88 7.06
C GLY A 147 6.81 -12.82 7.84
N ASN A 148 7.81 -13.61 7.46
CA ASN A 148 9.11 -13.67 8.13
C ASN A 148 10.11 -12.66 7.54
N ILE A 149 9.81 -11.37 7.70
CA ILE A 149 10.71 -10.26 7.38
C ILE A 149 11.38 -9.74 8.66
N ALA A 150 12.53 -9.07 8.52
CA ALA A 150 13.28 -8.59 9.68
C ALA A 150 12.65 -7.35 10.32
N PHE A 151 12.47 -6.30 9.51
CA PHE A 151 11.83 -5.05 9.89
C PHE A 151 11.52 -4.24 8.63
N THR A 152 10.71 -3.19 8.77
CA THR A 152 10.53 -2.17 7.74
C THR A 152 11.16 -0.85 8.16
N ILE A 153 11.60 -0.07 7.18
CA ILE A 153 12.02 1.32 7.33
C ILE A 153 10.89 2.16 6.75
N GLU A 154 10.33 3.05 7.56
CA GLU A 154 9.14 3.83 7.21
C GLU A 154 9.45 5.32 7.17
N PHE A 155 8.74 6.04 6.30
CA PHE A 155 8.65 7.48 6.41
C PHE A 155 7.53 7.85 7.39
N TYR A 156 7.60 9.04 8.01
CA TYR A 156 6.54 9.51 8.93
C TYR A 156 5.25 9.82 8.14
N PRO A 157 4.15 9.06 8.32
CA PRO A 157 2.92 9.25 7.56
C PRO A 157 2.26 10.60 7.83
N GLU A 158 2.55 11.23 8.97
CA GLU A 158 2.03 12.55 9.38
C GLU A 158 2.53 13.69 8.49
N GLU A 159 3.70 13.52 7.86
CA GLU A 159 4.22 14.45 6.86
C GLU A 159 3.46 14.35 5.52
N GLY A 160 2.57 13.36 5.39
CA GLY A 160 1.70 13.15 4.25
C GLY A 160 0.67 14.27 4.08
N LYS A 161 0.56 14.77 2.84
CA LYS A 161 -0.38 15.85 2.45
C LYS A 161 -1.84 15.59 2.82
N TYR A 162 -2.24 14.32 2.90
CA TYR A 162 -3.60 13.88 3.19
C TYR A 162 -3.66 13.00 4.44
N HIS A 163 -2.74 13.16 5.40
CA HIS A 163 -2.77 12.36 6.63
C HIS A 163 -4.07 12.60 7.43
N TYR A 164 -4.33 13.86 7.79
CA TYR A 164 -5.54 14.32 8.48
C TYR A 164 -6.63 14.80 7.51
N ASP A 165 -7.85 14.91 8.03
CA ASP A 165 -8.95 15.55 7.32
C ASP A 165 -8.71 17.06 7.25
N GLY A 166 -9.20 17.71 6.19
CA GLY A 166 -9.03 19.14 6.11
C GLY A 166 -9.78 19.86 5.02
N HIS A 167 -9.66 21.17 5.03
CA HIS A 167 -10.13 22.05 3.96
C HIS A 167 -9.04 23.06 3.62
N ARG A 168 -8.35 22.82 2.49
CA ARG A 168 -7.15 23.58 2.08
C ARG A 168 -7.41 25.08 2.00
N ALA A 169 -8.52 25.49 1.40
CA ALA A 169 -8.86 26.90 1.23
C ALA A 169 -9.02 27.64 2.57
N CYS A 170 -9.51 26.94 3.60
CA CYS A 170 -9.72 27.50 4.93
C CYS A 170 -8.58 27.20 5.93
N LYS A 171 -7.54 26.47 5.48
CA LYS A 171 -6.43 25.97 6.32
C LYS A 171 -6.94 25.25 7.58
N VAL A 172 -7.94 24.39 7.41
CA VAL A 172 -8.47 23.53 8.49
C VAL A 172 -7.81 22.17 8.39
N CYS A 173 -7.37 21.65 9.53
CA CYS A 173 -6.81 20.32 9.73
C CYS A 173 -7.48 19.74 10.98
N LEU A 174 -8.06 18.53 10.87
CA LEU A 174 -8.86 17.90 11.92
C LEU A 174 -8.54 16.41 11.99
N SER A 175 -8.50 15.88 13.20
CA SER A 175 -8.50 14.44 13.43
C SER A 175 -9.83 13.81 13.00
N PRO A 176 -9.85 12.50 12.72
CA PRO A 176 -11.10 11.80 12.37
C PRO A 176 -12.19 11.95 13.43
N LYS A 177 -11.82 11.99 14.71
CA LYS A 177 -12.74 12.21 15.84
C LYS A 177 -13.37 13.60 15.80
N GLU A 178 -12.57 14.65 15.54
CA GLU A 178 -13.06 16.02 15.41
C GLU A 178 -13.97 16.19 14.19
N THR A 179 -13.58 15.64 13.03
CA THR A 179 -14.38 15.67 11.80
C THR A 179 -15.76 15.03 12.00
N LYS A 180 -15.81 13.87 12.66
CA LYS A 180 -17.07 13.20 13.01
C LYS A 180 -17.94 14.08 13.92
N ALA A 181 -17.34 14.71 14.93
CA ALA A 181 -18.06 15.56 15.89
C ALA A 181 -18.72 16.79 15.23
N ILE A 182 -18.16 17.31 14.14
CA ILE A 182 -18.70 18.48 13.42
C ILE A 182 -19.49 18.11 12.14
N GLY A 183 -19.77 16.83 11.93
CA GLY A 183 -20.60 16.37 10.82
C GLY A 183 -19.99 16.58 9.43
N TYR A 184 -18.66 16.39 9.30
CA TYR A 184 -17.93 16.39 8.02
C TYR A 184 -17.91 17.71 7.23
N LYS A 185 -18.30 18.83 7.86
CA LYS A 185 -18.31 20.16 7.26
C LYS A 185 -17.24 21.05 7.85
N CYS A 186 -16.59 21.84 7.00
CA CYS A 186 -15.61 22.83 7.41
C CYS A 186 -16.25 23.84 8.38
N PRO A 187 -15.70 24.03 9.60
CA PRO A 187 -16.28 24.93 10.60
C PRO A 187 -16.20 26.41 10.20
N LYS A 188 -15.36 26.75 9.20
CA LYS A 188 -15.19 28.13 8.71
C LYS A 188 -16.14 28.50 7.56
N CYS A 189 -16.49 27.55 6.69
CA CYS A 189 -17.21 27.87 5.45
C CYS A 189 -18.37 26.91 5.12
N GLY A 190 -18.57 25.85 5.90
CA GLY A 190 -19.65 24.87 5.70
C GLY A 190 -19.47 23.87 4.55
N ASN A 191 -18.43 24.03 3.71
CA ASN A 191 -18.12 23.10 2.62
C ASN A 191 -17.64 21.74 3.15
N PRO A 192 -17.77 20.65 2.37
CA PRO A 192 -17.25 19.34 2.74
C PRO A 192 -15.74 19.36 3.01
N LEU A 193 -15.31 18.58 4.01
CA LEU A 193 -13.91 18.31 4.29
C LEU A 193 -13.36 17.27 3.30
N THR A 194 -12.09 17.41 2.92
CA THR A 194 -11.32 16.33 2.29
C THR A 194 -10.95 15.33 3.37
N ILE A 195 -11.34 14.07 3.17
CA ILE A 195 -11.06 12.98 4.11
C ILE A 195 -9.62 12.50 3.92
N GLY A 196 -8.90 12.39 5.03
CA GLY A 196 -7.52 11.95 5.09
C GLY A 196 -7.37 10.43 5.24
N VAL A 197 -6.13 9.97 5.09
CA VAL A 197 -5.75 8.56 5.19
C VAL A 197 -6.04 8.01 6.59
N LEU A 198 -5.72 8.78 7.64
CA LEU A 198 -5.97 8.35 9.01
C LEU A 198 -7.46 8.08 9.24
N HIS A 199 -8.36 8.90 8.69
CA HIS A 199 -9.81 8.67 8.80
C HIS A 199 -10.23 7.39 8.09
N ARG A 200 -9.66 7.12 6.92
CA ARG A 200 -9.95 5.90 6.17
C ARG A 200 -9.52 4.65 6.95
N ILE A 201 -8.34 4.69 7.57
CA ILE A 201 -7.89 3.63 8.48
C ILE A 201 -8.82 3.50 9.69
N GLU A 202 -9.17 4.60 10.36
CA GLU A 202 -10.14 4.62 11.47
C GLU A 202 -11.52 4.05 11.10
N THR A 203 -11.90 4.12 9.83
CA THR A 203 -13.17 3.56 9.35
C THR A 203 -13.12 2.04 9.26
N LEU A 204 -11.95 1.49 8.92
CA LEU A 204 -11.75 0.05 8.74
C LEU A 204 -11.16 -0.64 9.99
N ALA A 205 -10.58 0.14 10.91
CA ALA A 205 -9.96 -0.36 12.12
C ALA A 205 -10.98 -1.01 13.07
N ASP A 206 -10.62 -2.17 13.59
CA ASP A 206 -11.36 -2.92 14.61
C ASP A 206 -10.59 -3.00 15.94
N ARG A 207 -9.45 -2.31 16.02
CA ARG A 207 -8.60 -2.19 17.22
C ARG A 207 -8.24 -0.75 17.50
N GLU A 208 -7.97 -0.50 18.78
CA GLU A 208 -7.53 0.80 19.28
C GLU A 208 -6.18 1.22 18.72
N GLU A 209 -5.96 2.52 18.71
CA GLU A 209 -4.67 3.13 18.38
C GLU A 209 -3.58 2.63 19.33
N GLY A 210 -2.40 2.30 18.79
CA GLY A 210 -1.27 1.76 19.55
C GLY A 210 -1.35 0.26 19.86
N TYR A 211 -2.32 -0.47 19.31
CA TYR A 211 -2.33 -1.93 19.40
C TYR A 211 -1.13 -2.54 18.66
N ILE A 212 -0.37 -3.39 19.35
CA ILE A 212 0.79 -4.10 18.79
C ILE A 212 0.47 -5.61 18.79
N PRO A 213 0.29 -6.25 17.63
CA PRO A 213 0.08 -7.68 17.54
C PRO A 213 1.37 -8.43 17.92
N SER A 214 1.23 -9.56 18.61
CA SER A 214 2.36 -10.40 18.99
C SER A 214 3.09 -10.97 17.77
N GLY A 215 4.42 -10.93 17.79
CA GLY A 215 5.26 -11.56 16.76
C GLY A 215 5.28 -10.84 15.41
N LYS A 216 4.79 -9.60 15.34
CA LYS A 216 4.92 -8.78 14.13
C LYS A 216 6.33 -8.17 14.01
N PRO A 217 6.84 -8.00 12.78
CA PRO A 217 8.10 -7.32 12.54
C PRO A 217 8.09 -5.89 13.09
N LEU A 218 9.27 -5.38 13.45
CA LEU A 218 9.43 -3.98 13.85
C LEU A 218 9.33 -3.05 12.63
N SER A 219 8.85 -1.84 12.85
CA SER A 219 8.96 -0.68 11.96
C SER A 219 9.95 0.32 12.55
N ILE A 220 10.75 0.96 11.69
CA ILE A 220 11.71 1.99 12.07
C ILE A 220 11.43 3.25 11.25
N HIS A 221 10.95 4.31 11.90
CA HIS A 221 10.65 5.57 11.23
C HIS A 221 11.88 6.45 11.11
N LEU A 222 12.27 6.75 9.87
CA LEU A 222 13.46 7.55 9.56
C LEU A 222 13.12 8.67 8.58
N VAL A 223 13.97 9.70 8.58
CA VAL A 223 13.97 10.75 7.56
C VAL A 223 15.30 10.68 6.82
N PRO A 224 15.31 10.75 5.47
CA PRO A 224 16.56 10.78 4.71
C PRO A 224 17.49 11.90 5.17
N PHE A 225 18.77 11.58 5.35
CA PHE A 225 19.77 12.50 5.91
C PHE A 225 19.95 13.78 5.07
N CYS A 226 19.88 13.68 3.74
CA CYS A 226 19.92 14.83 2.84
C CYS A 226 18.51 15.22 2.38
N ARG A 227 17.79 16.05 3.14
CA ARG A 227 16.65 16.80 2.59
C ARG A 227 17.22 17.99 1.81
N ASN A 228 17.21 17.93 0.48
CA ASN A 228 17.33 19.15 -0.31
C ASN A 228 16.11 20.01 0.02
N ASN A 229 16.30 21.03 0.85
CA ASN A 229 15.32 22.10 1.03
C ASN A 229 15.26 22.87 -0.30
N SER A 230 14.30 22.52 -1.13
CA SER A 230 13.89 23.30 -2.31
C SER A 230 12.44 23.73 -2.15
#